data_AF-A0A4Y1ZQB8-F1
#
_entry.id   AF-A0A4Y1ZQB8-F1
#
_cell.length_a   1.000
_cell.length_b   1.000
_cell.length_c   1.000
_cell.angle_alpha   90.00
_cell.angle_beta   90.00
_cell.angle_gamma   90.00
#
_symmetry.space_group_name_H-M   'P 1'
#
loop_
_entity.id
_entity.type
_entity.pdbx_description
1 polymer ?
#
loop_
_entity_poly.entity_id
_entity_poly.type
_entity_poly.pdbx_seq_one_letter_code
_entity_poly.pdbx_strand_id
1 'polypeptide(L)'
;MPAKHYFVSLLVFDSHKKVFHGEISETLMEIREKYWLIRGMQTVKNLLKRCVLCKRFNSSPDVQATAPLPAVRMEQLPPFSVVGIDFVGPLYTKNSDNKN
;
A
#
# COMPACT_ATOMS: atom_id res chain seq x y z
N MET A 1 25.90 7.84 -19.25
CA MET A 1 25.36 6.46 -19.32
C MET A 1 23.93 6.46 -19.87
N PRO A 2 23.53 5.50 -20.74
CA PRO A 2 22.18 5.43 -21.31
C PRO A 2 21.10 5.22 -20.24
N ALA A 3 19.95 5.88 -20.37
CA ALA A 3 18.89 5.87 -19.36
C ALA A 3 18.13 4.54 -19.24
N LYS A 4 18.06 3.77 -20.33
CA LYS A 4 17.34 2.50 -20.43
C LYS A 4 18.31 1.33 -20.51
N HIS A 5 18.99 1.04 -19.40
CA HIS A 5 19.87 -0.13 -19.29
C HIS A 5 19.58 -0.85 -17.97
N TYR A 6 19.68 -2.18 -17.96
CA TYR A 6 19.39 -2.98 -16.77
C TYR A 6 20.26 -2.57 -15.57
N PHE A 7 21.55 -2.34 -15.80
CA PHE A 7 22.49 -1.82 -14.79
C PHE A 7 22.02 -0.53 -14.13
N VAL A 8 21.41 0.41 -14.88
CA VAL A 8 20.88 1.67 -14.30
C VAL A 8 19.80 1.37 -13.28
N SER A 9 18.96 0.37 -13.54
CA SER A 9 17.88 -0.01 -12.63
C SER A 9 18.45 -0.56 -11.33
N LEU A 10 19.45 -1.45 -11.42
CA LEU A 10 20.14 -1.98 -10.24
C LEU A 10 20.84 -0.89 -9.45
N LEU A 11 21.57 0.00 -10.12
CA LEU A 11 22.25 1.13 -9.50
C LEU A 11 21.27 2.04 -8.75
N VAL A 12 20.14 2.39 -9.38
CA VAL A 12 19.13 3.25 -8.74
C VAL A 12 18.53 2.57 -7.51
N PHE A 13 18.20 1.28 -7.57
CA PHE A 13 17.63 0.58 -6.41
C PHE A 13 18.66 0.38 -5.28
N ASP A 14 19.94 0.17 -5.62
CA ASP A 14 21.02 0.10 -4.63
C ASP A 14 21.23 1.46 -3.94
N SER A 15 21.39 2.54 -4.71
CA SER A 15 21.50 3.90 -4.18
C SER A 15 20.29 4.29 -3.34
N HIS A 16 19.07 3.93 -3.78
CA HIS A 16 17.85 4.19 -3.02
C HIS A 16 17.81 3.48 -1.67
N LYS A 17 18.37 2.26 -1.58
CA LYS A 17 18.52 1.55 -0.31
C LYS A 17 19.59 2.18 0.59
N LYS A 18 20.69 2.68 0.02
CA LYS A 18 21.75 3.37 0.77
C LYS A 18 21.27 4.65 1.43
N VAL A 19 20.40 5.40 0.74
CA VAL A 19 19.73 6.59 1.32
C VAL A 19 18.46 6.23 2.11
N PHE A 20 18.33 4.98 2.57
CA PHE A 20 17.23 4.51 3.42
C PHE A 20 15.83 4.82 2.88
N HIS A 21 15.60 4.58 1.59
CA HIS A 21 14.32 4.87 0.94
C HIS A 21 13.93 6.36 0.92
N GLY A 22 14.93 7.23 1.01
CA GLY A 22 14.78 8.67 0.89
C GLY A 22 14.26 9.15 -0.46
N GLU A 23 14.22 10.47 -0.59
CA GLU A 23 13.58 11.15 -1.72
C GLU A 23 14.31 10.91 -3.05
N ILE A 24 13.64 11.27 -4.15
CA ILE A 24 14.20 11.18 -5.50
C ILE A 24 15.51 11.99 -5.61
N SER A 25 15.57 13.16 -4.97
CA SER A 25 16.75 14.04 -4.96
C SER A 25 17.95 13.41 -4.26
N GLU A 26 17.74 12.78 -3.11
CA GLU A 26 18.79 12.12 -2.32
C GLU A 26 19.35 10.91 -3.08
N THR A 27 18.46 10.09 -3.63
CA THR A 27 18.85 8.95 -4.48
C THR A 27 19.66 9.43 -5.69
N LEU A 28 19.25 10.54 -6.32
CA LEU A 28 19.97 11.11 -7.46
C LEU A 28 21.34 11.69 -7.05
N MET A 29 21.45 12.26 -5.85
CA MET A 29 22.71 12.79 -5.32
C MET A 29 23.71 11.67 -5.05
N GLU A 30 23.28 10.58 -4.40
CA GLU A 30 24.09 9.37 -4.17
C GLU A 30 24.63 8.78 -5.49
N ILE A 31 23.81 8.74 -6.55
CA ILE A 31 24.26 8.26 -7.86
C ILE A 31 25.30 9.20 -8.47
N ARG A 32 25.13 10.52 -8.31
CA ARG A 32 25.99 11.55 -8.90
C ARG A 32 27.39 11.60 -8.32
N GLU A 33 27.63 10.99 -7.16
CA GLU A 33 28.98 10.86 -6.61
C GLU A 33 29.91 10.07 -7.56
N LYS A 34 29.36 9.13 -8.33
CA LYS A 34 30.16 8.21 -9.16
C LYS A 34 29.70 8.11 -10.62
N TYR A 35 28.45 8.48 -10.94
CA TYR A 35 27.87 8.25 -12.25
C TYR A 35 27.07 9.44 -12.78
N TRP A 36 27.21 9.70 -14.08
CA TRP A 36 26.39 10.67 -14.80
C TRP A 36 25.31 9.98 -15.66
N LEU A 37 24.07 10.02 -15.16
CA LEU A 37 22.88 9.50 -15.86
C LEU A 37 22.24 10.57 -16.75
N ILE A 38 22.11 10.25 -18.04
CA ILE A 38 21.32 11.09 -18.97
C ILE A 38 19.86 11.02 -18.54
N ARG A 39 19.20 12.17 -18.36
CA ARG A 39 17.82 12.28 -17.82
C ARG A 39 17.66 11.60 -16.45
N GLY A 40 18.71 11.61 -15.62
CA GLY A 40 18.76 10.90 -14.33
C GLY A 40 17.53 11.10 -13.44
N MET A 41 17.08 12.34 -13.24
CA MET A 41 15.88 12.64 -12.43
C MET A 41 14.64 11.88 -12.90
N GLN A 42 14.37 11.88 -14.21
CA GLN A 42 13.22 11.18 -14.77
C GLN A 42 13.35 9.66 -14.62
N THR A 43 14.56 9.14 -14.82
CA THR A 43 14.87 7.72 -14.68
C THR A 43 14.68 7.24 -13.25
N VAL A 44 15.25 7.96 -12.27
CA VAL A 44 15.10 7.66 -10.83
C VAL A 44 13.61 7.71 -10.45
N LYS A 45 12.91 8.81 -10.77
CA LYS A 45 11.47 8.96 -10.49
C LYS A 45 10.64 7.79 -11.02
N ASN A 46 10.91 7.34 -12.25
CA ASN A 46 10.18 6.23 -12.85
C ASN A 46 10.46 4.88 -12.18
N LEU A 47 11.70 4.65 -11.75
CA LEU A 47 12.10 3.41 -11.08
C LEU A 47 11.60 3.36 -9.64
N LEU A 48 11.69 4.46 -8.89
CA LEU A 48 11.25 4.52 -7.49
C LEU A 48 9.72 4.35 -7.34
N LYS A 49 8.92 4.72 -8.35
CA LYS A 49 7.48 4.38 -8.40
C LYS A 49 7.19 2.87 -8.28
N ARG A 50 8.17 2.01 -8.58
CA ARG A 50 8.07 0.54 -8.48
C ARG A 50 8.58 -0.01 -7.15
N CYS A 51 9.13 0.85 -6.28
CA CYS A 51 9.60 0.44 -4.96
C CYS A 51 8.40 0.08 -4.08
N VAL A 52 8.28 -1.20 -3.71
CA VAL A 52 7.14 -1.72 -2.93
C VAL A 52 7.08 -1.10 -1.54
N LEU A 53 8.24 -0.88 -0.90
CA LEU A 53 8.32 -0.27 0.43
C LEU A 53 7.80 1.17 0.39
N CYS A 54 8.33 2.00 -0.50
CA CYS A 54 7.84 3.38 -0.66
C CYS A 54 6.37 3.41 -1.05
N LYS A 55 5.91 2.50 -1.92
CA LYS A 55 4.49 2.43 -2.27
C LYS A 55 3.63 2.10 -1.05
N ARG A 56 4.06 1.18 -0.19
CA ARG A 56 3.31 0.79 1.01
C ARG A 56 3.22 1.91 2.04
N PHE A 57 4.30 2.65 2.27
CA PHE A 57 4.37 3.67 3.32
C PHE A 57 3.89 5.06 2.85
N ASN A 58 4.04 5.37 1.54
CA ASN A 58 3.73 6.70 0.99
C ASN A 58 2.49 6.71 0.09
N SER A 59 1.78 5.58 -0.10
CA SER A 59 0.52 5.59 -0.85
C SER A 59 -0.54 6.38 -0.10
N SER A 60 -1.18 7.32 -0.78
CA SER A 60 -2.44 7.88 -0.31
C SER A 60 -3.53 6.82 -0.34
N PRO A 61 -4.48 6.83 0.62
CA PRO A 61 -5.67 6.00 0.53
C PRO A 61 -6.40 6.32 -0.77
N ASP A 62 -6.73 5.27 -1.51
CA ASP A 62 -7.57 5.41 -2.69
C ASP A 62 -9.04 5.57 -2.27
N VAL A 63 -9.86 6.11 -3.16
CA VAL A 63 -11.29 6.18 -2.92
C VAL A 63 -11.85 4.76 -3.01
N GLN A 64 -12.38 4.26 -1.91
CA GLN A 64 -13.07 2.98 -1.92
C GLN A 64 -14.31 3.08 -2.82
N ALA A 65 -14.29 2.38 -3.95
CA ALA A 65 -15.48 2.20 -4.77
C ALA A 65 -16.55 1.51 -3.92
N THR A 66 -17.62 2.24 -3.59
CA THR A 66 -18.71 1.72 -2.79
C THR A 66 -19.77 1.16 -3.75
N ALA A 67 -20.15 -0.11 -3.58
CA ALA A 67 -21.27 -0.67 -4.32
C ALA A 67 -22.57 0.08 -3.95
N PRO A 68 -23.53 0.19 -4.88
CA PRO A 68 -24.84 0.76 -4.53
C PRO A 68 -25.45 -0.02 -3.36
N LEU A 69 -26.09 0.71 -2.44
CA LEU A 69 -26.78 0.10 -1.32
C LEU A 69 -27.87 -0.86 -1.83
N PRO A 70 -28.13 -1.99 -1.15
CA PRO A 70 -29.28 -2.84 -1.46
C PRO A 70 -30.58 -2.04 -1.38
N ALA A 71 -31.50 -2.28 -2.31
CA ALA A 71 -32.80 -1.58 -2.38
C ALA A 71 -33.58 -1.64 -1.05
N VAL A 72 -33.49 -2.78 -0.37
CA VAL A 72 -34.03 -3.00 0.98
C VAL A 72 -33.57 -1.97 2.02
N ARG A 73 -32.37 -1.38 1.88
CA ARG A 73 -31.88 -0.32 2.78
C ARG A 73 -32.40 1.07 2.42
N MET A 74 -32.99 1.24 1.25
CA MET A 74 -33.47 2.52 0.73
C MET A 74 -35.00 2.61 0.69
N GLU A 75 -35.70 1.47 0.74
CA GLU A 75 -37.16 1.38 0.72
C GLU A 75 -37.79 1.57 2.11
N GLN A 76 -38.95 2.25 2.15
CA GLN A 76 -39.78 2.32 3.34
C GLN A 76 -40.65 1.07 3.41
N LEU A 77 -40.28 0.12 4.28
CA LEU A 77 -40.99 -1.15 4.46
C LEU A 77 -41.71 -1.18 5.82
N PRO A 78 -42.83 -1.92 5.94
CA PRO A 78 -43.47 -2.17 7.24
C PRO A 78 -42.49 -2.75 8.27
N PRO A 79 -42.72 -2.53 9.58
CA PRO A 79 -41.88 -3.11 10.62
C PRO A 79 -41.70 -4.62 10.46
N PHE A 80 -40.49 -5.12 10.72
CA PHE A 80 -40.12 -6.55 10.63
C PHE A 80 -40.17 -7.19 9.23
N SER A 81 -40.33 -6.41 8.16
CA SER A 81 -40.31 -6.93 6.78
C SER A 81 -38.95 -7.52 6.38
N VAL A 82 -37.85 -7.01 6.97
CA VAL A 82 -36.50 -7.54 6.79
C VAL A 82 -35.76 -7.56 8.13
N VAL A 83 -35.10 -8.68 8.43
CA VAL A 83 -34.31 -8.88 9.65
C VAL A 83 -32.90 -9.29 9.24
N GLY A 84 -31.90 -8.59 9.78
CA GLY A 84 -30.50 -8.99 9.68
C GLY A 84 -30.15 -9.90 10.86
N ILE A 85 -29.60 -11.07 10.57
CA ILE A 85 -29.06 -11.98 11.59
C ILE A 85 -27.55 -12.02 11.37
N ASP A 86 -26.79 -11.74 12.42
CA ASP A 86 -25.34 -11.88 12.42
C ASP A 86 -24.91 -12.68 13.65
N PHE A 87 -23.91 -13.53 13.49
CA PHE A 87 -23.37 -14.34 14.57
C PHE A 87 -22.02 -13.76 14.96
N VAL A 88 -21.85 -13.48 16.25
CA VAL A 88 -20.54 -13.13 16.78
C VAL A 88 -19.64 -14.38 16.82
N GLY A 89 -18.32 -14.17 16.75
CA GLY A 89 -17.33 -15.24 16.87
C GLY A 89 -17.42 -16.01 18.20
N PRO A 90 -16.56 -17.03 18.41
CA PRO A 90 -16.68 -17.96 19.53
C PRO A 90 -16.80 -17.26 20.88
N LEU A 91 -17.91 -17.51 21.59
CA LEU A 91 -18.09 -17.07 22.96
C LEU A 91 -17.55 -18.15 23.89
N TYR A 92 -16.39 -17.89 24.49
CA TYR A 92 -15.81 -18.80 25.47
C TYR A 92 -16.51 -18.61 26.82
N THR A 93 -17.20 -19.64 27.29
CA THR A 93 -17.74 -19.67 28.65
C THR A 93 -16.68 -20.22 29.60
N LYS A 94 -16.57 -19.64 30.80
CA LYS A 94 -15.76 -20.23 31.87
C LYS A 94 -16.40 -21.57 32.24
N ASN A 95 -15.63 -22.67 32.18
CA ASN A 95 -16.10 -23.95 32.69
C ASN A 95 -16.40 -23.78 34.18
N SER A 96 -17.68 -23.90 34.56
CA SER A 96 -18.08 -24.20 35.93
C SER A 96 -17.88 -25.70 36.15
N ASP A 97 -16.65 -26.17 36.00
CA ASP A 97 -16.27 -27.45 36.60
C ASP A 97 -16.22 -27.21 38.10
N ASN A 98 -17.40 -27.28 38.71
CA ASN A 98 -17.57 -27.37 40.15
C ASN A 98 -17.03 -28.75 40.56
N LYS A 99 -15.70 -28.88 40.61
CA LYS A 99 -15.05 -29.96 41.32
C LYS A 99 -15.13 -29.62 42.81
N ASN A 100 -16.01 -30.39 43.47
CA ASN A 100 -16.10 -30.70 44.89
C ASN A 100 -15.05 -30.05 45.81
#